data_AF-A0A850P6H5-F1
#
_entry.id   AF-A0A850P6H5-F1
#
_cell.length_a   1.000
_cell.length_b   1.000
_cell.length_c   1.000
_cell.angle_alpha   90.00
_cell.angle_beta   90.00
_cell.angle_gamma   90.00
#
_symmetry.space_group_name_H-M   'P 1'
#
loop_
_entity.id
_entity.type
_entity.pdbx_description
1 polymer ?
#
loop_
_entity_poly.entity_id
_entity_poly.type
_entity_poly.pdbx_seq_one_letter_code
_entity_poly.pdbx_strand_id
1 'polypeptide(L)' 'MVVSVTHATLQPSPAPVIPVILSGGSGSRLWPVSRSSYPKQFWPLVSRRTMVQETALRSQ' A
#
# COMPACT_ATOMS: atom_id res chain seq x y z
N MET A 1 22.49 -43.64 28.94
CA MET A 1 22.37 -42.94 27.64
C MET A 1 21.06 -42.17 27.66
N VAL A 2 21.08 -40.90 28.07
CA VAL A 2 19.88 -40.05 28.14
C VAL A 2 19.83 -39.25 26.84
N VAL A 3 18.88 -39.56 25.98
CA VAL A 3 18.68 -38.83 24.71
C VAL A 3 18.03 -37.49 25.06
N SER A 4 18.79 -36.40 24.91
CA SER A 4 18.28 -35.04 25.08
C SER A 4 17.38 -34.70 23.89
N VAL A 5 16.07 -34.61 24.14
CA VAL A 5 15.09 -34.17 23.14
C VAL A 5 15.08 -32.64 23.13
N THR A 6 15.92 -32.04 22.29
CA THR A 6 15.88 -30.61 22.02
C THR A 6 14.58 -30.27 21.31
N HIS A 7 13.71 -29.52 21.99
CA HIS A 7 12.51 -28.95 21.40
C HIS A 7 12.95 -27.84 20.43
N ALA A 8 13.10 -28.16 19.15
CA ALA A 8 13.27 -27.18 18.10
C ALA A 8 11.98 -26.37 17.99
N THR A 9 11.99 -25.13 18.47
CA THR A 9 10.91 -24.17 18.26
C THR A 9 10.83 -23.83 16.78
N LEU A 10 9.82 -24.38 16.09
CA LEU A 10 9.47 -23.95 14.74
C LEU A 10 9.00 -22.50 14.81
N GLN A 11 9.85 -21.55 14.41
CA GLN A 11 9.41 -20.18 14.24
C GLN A 11 8.57 -20.11 12.95
N PRO A 12 7.34 -19.57 13.00
CA PRO A 12 6.53 -19.41 11.81
C PRO A 12 7.24 -18.44 10.85
N SER A 13 7.38 -18.82 9.59
CA SER A 13 7.79 -17.88 8.55
C SER A 13 6.75 -16.76 8.46
N PRO A 14 7.16 -15.48 8.42
CA PRO A 14 6.21 -14.39 8.31
C PRO A 14 5.37 -14.57 7.05
N ALA A 15 4.04 -14.50 7.20
CA ALA A 15 3.13 -14.51 6.06
C ALA A 15 3.42 -13.31 5.15
N PRO A 16 3.27 -13.45 3.82
CA PRO A 16 3.47 -12.33 2.90
C PRO A 16 2.49 -11.19 3.22
N VAL A 17 3.01 -9.96 3.33
CA VAL A 17 2.20 -8.75 3.51
C VAL A 17 1.64 -8.34 2.14
N ILE A 18 0.33 -8.13 2.08
CA ILE A 18 -0.35 -7.70 0.84
C ILE A 18 -0.78 -6.24 1.03
N PRO A 19 -0.11 -5.27 0.39
CA PRO A 19 -0.52 -3.88 0.48
C PRO A 19 -1.81 -3.65 -0.31
N VAL A 20 -2.78 -3.00 0.33
CA VAL A 20 -4.06 -2.61 -0.30
C VAL A 20 -4.15 -1.09 -0.30
N ILE A 21 -4.25 -0.49 -1.49
CA ILE A 21 -4.42 0.95 -1.65
C ILE A 21 -5.91 1.28 -1.75
N LEU A 22 -6.43 1.96 -0.74
CA LEU A 22 -7.80 2.48 -0.76
C LEU A 22 -7.84 3.80 -1.52
N SER A 23 -8.40 3.78 -2.73
CA SER A 23 -8.62 5.00 -3.53
C SER A 23 -10.11 5.29 -3.69
N GLY A 24 -10.56 6.42 -3.16
CA GLY A 24 -11.96 6.86 -3.25
C GLY A 24 -12.09 8.38 -3.15
N GLY A 25 -13.29 8.87 -3.50
CA GLY A 25 -13.62 10.29 -3.53
C GLY A 25 -13.21 10.99 -4.82
N SER A 26 -14.02 11.97 -5.25
CA SER A 26 -13.80 12.73 -6.49
C SER A 26 -12.85 13.92 -6.33
N GLY A 27 -12.40 14.23 -5.12
CA GLY A 27 -11.56 15.39 -4.84
C GLY A 27 -12.25 16.74 -5.08
N SER A 28 -13.54 16.89 -4.76
CA SER A 28 -14.34 18.10 -5.04
C SER A 28 -13.73 19.43 -4.54
N ARG A 29 -12.93 19.40 -3.48
CA ARG A 29 -12.19 20.57 -2.95
C ARG A 29 -11.12 21.09 -3.91
N LEU A 30 -10.72 20.30 -4.90
CA LEU A 30 -9.71 20.61 -5.92
C LEU A 30 -10.36 20.94 -7.27
N TRP A 31 -11.64 21.28 -7.30
CA TRP A 31 -12.27 21.76 -8.53
C TRP A 31 -11.57 23.05 -9.02
N PRO A 32 -11.31 23.21 -10.33
CA PRO A 32 -11.75 22.37 -11.45
C PRO A 32 -10.82 21.20 -11.81
N VAL A 33 -9.65 21.12 -11.17
CA VAL A 33 -8.61 20.13 -11.49
C VAL A 33 -9.12 18.71 -11.32
N SER A 34 -9.75 18.43 -10.17
CA SER A 34 -10.33 17.10 -9.90
C SER A 34 -11.82 17.08 -10.20
N ARG A 35 -12.28 16.04 -10.89
CA ARG A 35 -13.69 15.81 -11.25
C ARG A 35 -14.11 14.39 -10.92
N SER A 36 -15.42 14.13 -10.85
CA SER A 36 -15.93 12.76 -10.68
C SER A 36 -15.45 11.82 -11.79
N SER A 37 -15.30 12.31 -13.02
CA SER A 37 -14.78 11.54 -14.16
C SER A 37 -13.25 11.35 -14.14
N TYR A 38 -12.53 12.19 -13.39
CA TYR A 38 -11.07 12.10 -13.26
C TYR A 38 -10.61 12.56 -11.86
N PRO A 39 -10.66 11.66 -10.86
CA PRO A 39 -10.39 11.99 -9.46
C PRO A 39 -8.94 12.32 -9.12
N LYS A 40 -8.74 12.95 -7.95
CA LYS A 40 -7.45 13.48 -7.48
C LYS A 40 -6.29 12.49 -7.53
N GLN A 41 -6.54 11.21 -7.28
CA GLN A 41 -5.48 10.20 -7.16
C GLN A 41 -4.74 9.97 -8.49
N PHE A 42 -5.35 10.35 -9.61
CA PHE A 42 -4.77 10.23 -10.95
C PHE A 42 -4.02 11.49 -11.40
N TRP A 43 -3.99 12.55 -10.59
CA TRP A 43 -3.25 13.77 -10.90
C TRP A 43 -1.86 13.80 -10.24
N PRO A 44 -0.83 14.29 -10.94
CA PRO A 44 0.50 14.54 -10.39
C PRO A 44 0.53 15.89 -9.66
N LEU A 45 -0.19 15.98 -8.53
CA LEU A 45 -0.38 17.26 -7.82
C LEU A 45 0.83 17.71 -7.00
N VAL A 46 1.64 16.76 -6.51
CA VAL A 46 2.74 17.03 -5.56
C VAL A 46 4.09 16.57 -6.10
N SER A 47 4.08 15.62 -7.05
CA SER A 47 5.30 15.11 -7.69
C SER A 47 5.04 14.91 -9.18
N ARG A 48 6.05 14.40 -9.91
CA ARG A 48 5.90 14.03 -11.32
C ARG A 48 5.04 12.79 -11.55
N ARG A 49 4.67 12.06 -10.50
CA ARG A 49 3.86 10.85 -10.55
C ARG A 49 2.47 11.13 -9.99
N THR A 50 1.49 10.34 -10.41
CA THR A 50 0.14 10.42 -9.83
C THR A 50 0.18 10.04 -8.36
N MET A 51 -0.77 10.52 -7.55
CA MET A 51 -0.79 10.18 -6.13
C MET A 51 -0.89 8.66 -5.91
N VAL A 52 -1.63 7.94 -6.76
CA VAL A 52 -1.73 6.47 -6.65
C VAL A 52 -0.40 5.78 -6.95
N GLN A 53 0.36 6.27 -7.94
CA GLN A 53 1.71 5.76 -8.25
C GLN A 53 2.66 6.02 -7.08
N GLU A 54 2.63 7.23 -6.51
CA GLU A 54 3.43 7.58 -5.34
C GLU A 54 3.11 6.67 -4.14
N THR A 55 1.84 6.38 -3.87
CA THR A 55 1.44 5.46 -2.79
C THR A 55 1.94 4.04 -3.05
N ALA A 56 1.77 3.52 -4.26
CA ALA A 56 2.23 2.18 -4.62
C ALA A 56 3.74 2.00 -4.44
N LEU A 57 4.53 3.01 -4.80
CA LEU A 57 5.98 2.96 -4.67
C LEU A 57 6.47 2.93 -3.22
N ARG A 58 5.70 3.49 -2.27
CA ARG A 58 5.98 3.41 -0.83
C ARG A 58 5.58 2.08 -0.22
N SER A 59 4.73 1.31 -0.90
CA SER A 59 4.22 0.01 -0.44
C SER A 59 4.99 -1.17 -1.02
N GLN A 60 6.12 -0.91 -1.70
CA GLN A 60 7.08 -1.94 -2.12
C GLN A 60 7.91 -2.44 -0.95
#